data_AF-A0A212CRJ2-F1
#
_entry.id   AF-A0A212CRJ2-F1
#
_cell.length_a   1.000
_cell.length_b   1.000
_cell.length_c   1.000
_cell.angle_alpha   90.00
_cell.angle_beta   90.00
_cell.angle_gamma   90.00
#
_symmetry.space_group_name_H-M   'P 1'
#
loop_
_entity.id
_entity.type
_entity.pdbx_description
1 polymer ?
#
loop_
_entity_poly.entity_id
_entity_poly.type
_entity_poly.pdbx_seq_one_letter_code
_entity_poly.pdbx_strand_id
1 'polypeptide(L)'
;TENDENGQAENFSMDPQLERQVETIRNLVDSYMSIINKCIRDLIPKTIMHLMINNVKDFINSELLAQLYSSEDQNTLMEESAEQAQRRDEMLRMYQALKEALVVIGDINTATTFTPAPPPVDDSWIQHSRRRPTLSAPLPRPTSGRGPAPAIPSPGPHSGAPPVPFRPGPLPPFPNSSDSFGAPPQVPSRPTRAPPSVP
;
A
#
# COMPACT_ATOMS: atom_id res chain seq x y z
N THR A 1 -71.84 -63.44 -8.29
CA THR A 1 -71.18 -62.84 -9.46
C THR A 1 -70.56 -61.55 -8.97
N GLU A 2 -69.50 -61.54 -8.16
CA GLU A 2 -68.20 -62.24 -8.30
C GLU A 2 -67.64 -62.20 -9.72
N ASN A 3 -66.48 -61.54 -9.80
CA ASN A 3 -65.37 -61.76 -10.71
C ASN A 3 -65.44 -61.11 -12.11
N ASP A 4 -64.33 -60.41 -12.46
CA ASP A 4 -63.86 -60.05 -13.82
C ASP A 4 -63.72 -58.56 -14.25
N GLU A 5 -63.44 -57.62 -13.34
CA GLU A 5 -62.90 -56.29 -13.76
C GLU A 5 -61.53 -55.92 -13.15
N ASN A 6 -60.98 -56.76 -12.26
CA ASN A 6 -59.66 -56.51 -11.65
C ASN A 6 -58.49 -57.22 -12.39
N GLY A 7 -58.74 -57.81 -13.55
CA GLY A 7 -57.76 -58.58 -14.32
C GLY A 7 -56.96 -57.77 -15.35
N GLN A 8 -57.27 -56.49 -15.60
CA GLN A 8 -56.58 -55.70 -16.64
C GLN A 8 -55.47 -54.78 -16.09
N ALA A 9 -55.44 -54.47 -14.79
CA ALA A 9 -54.39 -53.64 -14.21
C ALA A 9 -53.04 -54.38 -14.06
N GLU A 10 -53.07 -55.70 -13.89
CA GLU A 10 -51.87 -56.56 -13.85
C GLU A 10 -51.46 -57.09 -15.24
N ASN A 11 -52.13 -56.63 -16.30
CA ASN A 11 -51.78 -56.92 -17.70
C ASN A 11 -50.94 -55.82 -18.38
N PHE A 12 -50.51 -54.79 -17.64
CA PHE A 12 -49.30 -54.01 -17.99
C PHE A 12 -48.01 -54.81 -17.74
N SER A 13 -48.14 -56.13 -17.52
CA SER A 13 -47.10 -57.14 -17.55
C SER A 13 -46.02 -56.79 -18.55
N MET A 14 -44.96 -56.16 -18.04
CA MET A 14 -43.60 -56.10 -18.58
C MET A 14 -43.53 -56.39 -20.08
N ASP A 15 -44.07 -55.48 -20.89
CA ASP A 15 -43.83 -55.52 -22.33
C ASP A 15 -42.35 -55.15 -22.50
N PRO A 16 -41.47 -56.10 -22.89
CA PRO A 16 -40.04 -55.84 -22.99
C PRO A 16 -39.74 -54.71 -23.98
N GLN A 17 -40.68 -54.45 -24.90
CA GLN A 17 -40.61 -53.34 -25.84
C GLN A 17 -40.90 -52.00 -25.16
N LEU A 18 -41.93 -51.92 -24.31
CA LEU A 18 -42.23 -50.72 -23.52
C LEU A 18 -41.10 -50.40 -22.54
N GLU A 19 -40.52 -51.39 -21.87
CA GLU A 19 -39.36 -51.19 -21.00
C GLU A 19 -38.17 -50.57 -21.75
N ARG A 20 -37.84 -51.11 -22.94
CA ARG A 20 -36.77 -50.57 -23.79
C ARG A 20 -37.07 -49.14 -24.24
N GLN A 21 -38.31 -48.85 -24.60
CA GLN A 21 -38.73 -47.51 -25.01
C GLN A 21 -38.62 -46.51 -23.86
N VAL A 22 -39.09 -46.88 -22.67
CA VAL A 22 -38.97 -46.04 -21.47
C VAL A 22 -37.50 -45.78 -21.15
N GLU A 23 -36.64 -46.78 -21.23
CA GLU A 23 -35.20 -46.61 -21.01
C GLU A 23 -34.55 -45.71 -22.06
N THR A 24 -34.98 -45.82 -23.32
CA THR A 24 -34.55 -44.92 -24.40
C THR A 24 -34.95 -43.48 -24.08
N ILE A 25 -36.19 -43.26 -23.65
CA ILE A 25 -36.69 -41.94 -23.28
C ILE A 25 -35.91 -41.37 -22.09
N ARG A 26 -35.62 -42.16 -21.05
CA ARG A 26 -34.79 -41.72 -19.91
C ARG A 26 -33.42 -41.23 -20.38
N ASN A 27 -32.73 -42.03 -21.18
CA ASN A 27 -31.41 -41.66 -21.71
C ASN A 27 -31.44 -40.38 -22.55
N LEU A 28 -32.50 -40.17 -23.35
CA LEU A 28 -32.68 -38.95 -24.12
C LEU A 28 -32.95 -37.73 -23.22
N VAL A 29 -33.80 -37.89 -22.20
CA VAL A 29 -34.10 -36.83 -21.22
C VAL A 29 -32.85 -36.46 -20.42
N ASP A 30 -32.09 -37.44 -19.95
CA ASP A 30 -30.84 -37.22 -19.20
C ASP A 30 -29.80 -36.49 -20.05
N SER A 31 -29.66 -36.89 -21.31
CA SER A 31 -28.80 -36.20 -22.27
C SER A 31 -29.25 -34.75 -22.51
N TYR A 32 -30.55 -34.52 -22.71
CA TYR A 32 -31.11 -33.19 -22.90
C TYR A 32 -30.92 -32.29 -21.67
N MET A 33 -31.22 -32.80 -20.49
CA MET A 33 -31.02 -32.08 -19.23
C MET A 33 -29.55 -31.81 -18.95
N SER A 34 -28.64 -32.71 -19.33
CA SER A 34 -27.19 -32.48 -19.23
C SER A 34 -26.75 -31.28 -20.08
N ILE A 35 -27.24 -31.19 -21.32
CA ILE A 35 -26.97 -30.05 -22.21
C ILE A 35 -27.54 -28.76 -21.62
N ILE A 36 -28.80 -28.77 -21.19
CA ILE A 36 -29.43 -27.60 -20.54
C ILE A 36 -28.63 -27.14 -19.34
N ASN A 37 -28.25 -28.05 -18.45
CA ASN A 37 -27.50 -27.72 -17.25
C ASN A 37 -26.12 -27.14 -17.59
N LYS A 38 -25.49 -27.58 -18.69
CA LYS A 38 -24.27 -26.97 -19.23
C LYS A 38 -24.54 -25.54 -19.71
N CYS A 39 -25.61 -25.33 -20.47
CA CYS A 39 -26.01 -24.00 -20.92
C CYS A 39 -26.31 -23.07 -19.76
N ILE A 40 -27.07 -23.50 -18.75
CA ILE A 40 -27.41 -22.70 -17.57
C ILE A 40 -26.14 -22.27 -16.82
N ARG A 41 -25.21 -23.21 -16.56
CA ARG A 41 -23.94 -22.92 -15.87
C ARG A 41 -23.05 -21.96 -16.64
N ASP A 42 -23.17 -21.90 -17.96
CA ASP A 42 -22.40 -20.98 -18.81
C ASP A 42 -23.10 -19.62 -18.96
N LEU A 43 -24.40 -19.60 -19.21
CA LEU A 43 -25.16 -18.39 -19.50
C LEU A 43 -25.41 -17.57 -18.24
N ILE A 44 -25.77 -18.17 -17.10
CA ILE A 44 -26.11 -17.40 -15.88
C ILE A 44 -24.95 -16.48 -15.46
N PRO A 45 -23.69 -16.97 -15.32
CA PRO A 45 -22.58 -16.08 -14.98
C PRO A 45 -22.34 -14.98 -16.02
N LYS A 46 -22.52 -15.27 -17.31
CA LYS A 46 -22.41 -14.27 -18.39
C LYS A 46 -23.49 -13.21 -18.30
N THR A 47 -24.72 -13.61 -17.99
CA THR A 47 -25.86 -12.71 -17.80
C THR A 47 -25.63 -11.81 -16.59
N ILE A 48 -25.20 -12.35 -15.44
CA ILE A 48 -24.88 -11.55 -14.24
C ILE A 48 -23.73 -10.58 -14.55
N MET A 49 -22.68 -11.05 -15.22
CA MET A 49 -21.56 -10.20 -15.62
C MET A 49 -22.01 -9.03 -16.49
N HIS A 50 -22.80 -9.32 -17.53
CA HIS A 50 -23.23 -8.29 -18.47
C HIS A 50 -24.26 -7.32 -17.85
N LEU A 51 -25.26 -7.84 -17.15
CA LEU A 51 -26.37 -7.03 -16.65
C LEU A 51 -26.12 -6.38 -15.29
N MET A 52 -25.33 -6.99 -14.42
CA MET A 52 -25.10 -6.43 -13.09
C MET A 52 -23.72 -5.83 -12.99
N ILE A 53 -22.68 -6.61 -13.26
CA ILE A 53 -21.30 -6.17 -13.00
C ILE A 53 -20.90 -5.05 -13.95
N ASN A 54 -21.14 -5.21 -15.25
CA ASN A 54 -20.77 -4.19 -16.23
C ASN A 54 -21.63 -2.93 -16.07
N ASN A 55 -22.94 -3.05 -15.85
CA ASN A 55 -23.80 -1.90 -15.59
C ASN A 55 -23.37 -1.11 -14.34
N VAL A 56 -23.07 -1.78 -13.22
CA VAL A 56 -22.59 -1.09 -12.01
C VAL A 56 -21.22 -0.44 -12.25
N LYS A 57 -20.33 -1.12 -12.98
CA LYS A 57 -19.03 -0.56 -13.36
C LYS A 57 -19.22 0.73 -14.18
N ASP A 58 -20.10 0.70 -15.18
CA ASP A 58 -20.34 1.85 -16.06
C ASP A 58 -21.01 2.99 -15.29
N PHE A 59 -21.97 2.68 -14.42
CA PHE A 59 -22.58 3.63 -13.49
C PHE A 59 -21.53 4.35 -12.63
N ILE A 60 -20.61 3.60 -12.00
CA ILE A 60 -19.54 4.19 -11.17
C ILE A 60 -18.64 5.12 -12.00
N ASN A 61 -18.29 4.73 -13.22
CA ASN A 61 -17.35 5.47 -14.06
C ASN A 61 -17.97 6.70 -14.73
N SER A 62 -19.26 6.68 -15.04
CA SER A 62 -19.89 7.68 -15.91
C SER A 62 -21.02 8.47 -15.27
N GLU A 63 -21.72 7.93 -14.27
CA GLU A 63 -22.93 8.55 -13.72
C GLU A 63 -22.79 8.97 -12.26
N LEU A 64 -22.08 8.18 -11.44
CA LEU A 64 -21.99 8.37 -9.99
C LEU A 64 -21.54 9.79 -9.62
N LEU A 65 -20.52 10.31 -10.30
CA LEU A 65 -20.00 11.65 -10.02
C LEU A 65 -21.06 12.73 -10.28
N ALA A 66 -21.74 12.65 -11.43
CA ALA A 66 -22.79 13.59 -11.77
C ALA A 66 -23.94 13.55 -10.75
N GLN A 67 -24.30 12.36 -10.26
CA GLN A 67 -25.31 12.20 -9.22
C GLN A 67 -24.88 12.85 -7.90
N LEU A 68 -23.65 12.59 -7.44
CA LEU A 68 -23.13 13.21 -6.22
C LEU A 68 -23.08 14.74 -6.31
N TYR A 69 -22.73 15.30 -7.45
CA TYR A 69 -22.72 16.76 -7.67
C TYR A 69 -24.10 17.38 -7.89
N SER A 70 -25.08 16.59 -8.32
CA SER A 70 -26.48 17.04 -8.41
C SER A 70 -27.20 17.08 -7.06
N SER A 71 -26.55 16.57 -6.00
CA SER A 71 -27.14 16.58 -4.66
C SER A 71 -27.24 18.01 -4.12
N GLU A 72 -28.37 18.31 -3.48
CA GLU A 72 -28.68 19.66 -2.97
C GLU A 72 -27.76 20.05 -1.79
N ASP A 73 -27.15 19.07 -1.13
CA ASP A 73 -26.30 19.25 0.05
C ASP A 73 -24.84 18.81 -0.17
N GLN A 74 -24.22 19.34 -1.22
CA GLN A 74 -22.82 19.04 -1.54
C GLN A 74 -21.85 19.47 -0.42
N ASN A 75 -22.16 20.56 0.29
CA ASN A 75 -21.27 21.11 1.31
C ASN A 75 -21.13 20.16 2.51
N THR A 76 -22.24 19.60 2.99
CA THR A 76 -22.22 18.60 4.05
C THR A 76 -21.59 17.29 3.58
N LEU A 77 -21.84 16.88 2.33
CA LEU A 77 -21.20 15.69 1.74
C LEU A 77 -19.66 15.81 1.70
N MET A 78 -19.14 17.03 1.51
CA MET A 78 -17.71 17.32 1.43
C MET A 78 -17.10 17.75 2.78
N GLU A 79 -17.85 17.71 3.87
CA GLU A 79 -17.40 18.15 5.18
C GLU A 79 -16.25 17.27 5.70
N GLU A 80 -15.22 17.89 6.28
CA GLU A 80 -14.13 17.16 6.92
C GLU A 80 -14.58 16.56 8.25
N SER A 81 -14.07 15.38 8.60
CA SER A 81 -14.33 14.81 9.93
C SER A 81 -13.66 15.64 11.02
N ALA A 82 -14.27 15.74 12.20
CA ALA A 82 -13.72 16.51 13.33
C ALA A 82 -12.31 16.06 13.73
N GLU A 83 -12.02 14.76 13.64
CA GLU A 83 -10.67 14.21 13.91
C GLU A 83 -9.64 14.70 12.87
N GLN A 84 -10.04 14.77 11.60
CA GLN A 84 -9.16 15.27 10.54
C GLN A 84 -8.91 16.78 10.66
N ALA A 85 -9.96 17.54 11.00
CA ALA A 85 -9.84 18.96 11.30
C ALA A 85 -8.85 19.21 12.46
N GLN A 86 -8.99 18.46 13.55
CA GLN A 86 -8.08 18.54 14.69
C GLN A 86 -6.64 18.20 14.31
N ARG A 87 -6.43 17.09 13.56
CA ARG A 87 -5.10 16.69 13.09
C ARG A 87 -4.45 17.78 12.21
N ARG A 88 -5.22 18.42 11.34
CA ARG A 88 -4.77 19.55 10.52
C ARG A 88 -4.36 20.73 11.41
N ASP A 89 -5.16 21.07 12.41
CA ASP A 89 -4.87 22.18 13.33
C ASP A 89 -3.64 21.92 14.21
N GLU A 90 -3.43 20.68 14.66
CA GLU A 90 -2.22 20.26 15.37
C GLU A 90 -0.97 20.38 14.49
N MET A 91 -1.06 19.95 13.23
CA MET A 91 0.03 20.07 12.26
C MET A 91 0.37 21.54 11.97
N LEU A 92 -0.63 22.39 11.82
CA LEU A 92 -0.45 23.83 11.64
C LEU A 92 0.22 24.47 12.87
N ARG A 93 -0.20 24.09 14.08
CA ARG A 93 0.41 24.56 15.33
C ARG A 93 1.88 24.13 15.42
N MET A 94 2.17 22.89 15.11
CA MET A 94 3.54 22.37 15.10
C MET A 94 4.40 23.06 14.05
N TYR A 95 3.86 23.27 12.84
CA TYR A 95 4.53 24.01 11.78
C TYR A 95 4.91 25.43 12.20
N GLN A 96 3.98 26.14 12.85
CA GLN A 96 4.24 27.49 13.35
C GLN A 96 5.33 27.49 14.43
N ALA A 97 5.27 26.56 15.38
CA ALA A 97 6.29 26.40 16.42
C ALA A 97 7.68 26.12 15.83
N LEU A 98 7.77 25.28 14.78
CA LEU A 98 9.02 24.99 14.10
C LEU A 98 9.56 26.21 13.34
N LYS A 99 8.69 27.01 12.72
CA LYS A 99 9.08 28.28 12.10
C LYS A 99 9.66 29.26 13.11
N GLU A 100 9.01 29.42 14.26
CA GLU A 100 9.48 30.28 15.33
C GLU A 100 10.84 29.80 15.87
N ALA A 101 11.01 28.49 16.06
CA ALA A 101 12.29 27.93 16.47
C ALA A 101 13.42 28.24 15.47
N LEU A 102 13.15 28.20 14.16
CA LEU A 102 14.14 28.57 13.14
C LEU A 102 14.50 30.05 13.19
N VAL A 103 13.55 30.94 13.47
CA VAL A 103 13.83 32.38 13.66
C VAL A 103 14.76 32.58 14.85
N VAL A 104 14.47 31.94 15.99
CA VAL A 104 15.33 32.02 17.19
C VAL A 104 16.76 31.54 16.90
N ILE A 105 16.91 30.44 16.15
CA ILE A 105 18.24 29.95 15.73
C ILE A 105 18.96 30.98 14.85
N GLY A 106 18.24 31.59 13.90
CA GLY A 106 18.78 32.65 13.05
C GLY A 106 19.26 33.88 13.85
N ASP A 107 18.48 34.27 14.85
CA ASP A 107 18.82 35.39 15.74
C ASP A 107 20.08 35.07 16.56
N ILE A 108 20.19 33.87 17.15
CA ILE A 108 21.39 33.46 17.91
C ILE A 108 22.65 33.48 17.04
N ASN A 109 22.56 32.96 15.81
CA ASN A 109 23.69 32.86 14.88
C ASN A 109 24.22 34.25 14.46
N THR A 110 23.34 35.26 14.43
CA THR A 110 23.73 36.63 14.04
C THR A 110 24.01 37.56 15.23
N ALA A 111 23.48 37.25 16.42
CA ALA A 111 23.60 38.11 17.61
C ALA A 111 24.77 37.77 18.54
N THR A 112 25.43 36.61 18.40
CA THR A 112 26.51 36.20 19.31
C THR A 112 27.88 36.21 18.65
N THR A 113 28.79 37.04 19.16
CA THR A 113 30.19 37.11 18.73
C THR A 113 31.06 36.37 19.73
N PHE A 114 31.84 35.39 19.27
CA PHE A 114 32.84 34.71 20.09
C PHE A 114 33.95 35.69 20.49
N THR A 115 34.03 36.01 21.79
CA THR A 115 35.19 36.70 22.36
C THR A 115 36.26 35.66 22.68
N PRO A 116 37.39 35.63 21.95
CA PRO A 116 38.50 34.72 22.30
C PRO A 116 38.97 35.03 23.72
N ALA A 117 39.28 33.97 24.48
CA ALA A 117 39.79 34.12 25.83
C ALA A 117 41.01 35.07 25.82
N PRO A 118 41.06 36.07 26.72
CA PRO A 118 42.20 36.97 26.77
C PRO A 118 43.48 36.16 27.02
N PRO A 119 44.62 36.57 26.45
CA PRO A 119 45.88 35.86 26.61
C PRO A 119 46.19 35.70 28.12
N PRO A 120 46.70 34.53 28.54
CA PRO A 120 47.04 34.29 29.94
C PRO A 120 48.02 35.36 30.41
N VAL A 121 47.66 36.05 31.50
CA VAL A 121 48.47 37.11 32.10
C VAL A 121 49.55 36.43 32.95
N ASP A 122 50.83 36.71 32.70
CA ASP A 122 51.91 36.22 33.56
C ASP A 122 51.87 36.91 34.92
N ASP A 123 51.35 36.23 35.95
CA ASP A 123 51.31 36.67 37.36
C ASP A 123 52.71 36.70 38.03
N SER A 124 53.78 36.71 37.25
CA SER A 124 55.18 36.70 37.72
C SER A 124 55.48 37.86 38.67
N TRP A 125 54.73 38.96 38.63
CA TRP A 125 54.92 40.10 39.54
C TRP A 125 54.44 39.81 40.99
N ILE A 126 53.45 38.93 41.17
CA ILE A 126 52.84 38.62 42.48
C ILE A 126 53.75 37.69 43.31
N GLN A 127 54.65 36.95 42.66
CA GLN A 127 55.50 35.94 43.30
C GLN A 127 56.72 36.54 44.04
N HIS A 128 57.12 37.77 43.71
CA HIS A 128 58.35 38.38 44.24
C HIS A 128 58.26 38.84 45.70
N SER A 129 57.08 38.84 46.32
CA SER A 129 56.87 39.30 47.70
C SER A 129 56.62 38.20 48.73
N ARG A 130 56.73 36.92 48.36
CA ARG A 130 56.63 35.81 49.33
C ARG A 130 57.76 34.79 49.17
N ARG A 131 58.98 35.19 49.54
CA ARG A 131 60.04 34.22 49.88
C ARG A 131 59.75 33.65 51.27
N ARG A 132 59.10 32.49 51.34
CA ARG A 132 59.09 31.64 52.54
C ARG A 132 59.87 30.35 52.24
N PRO A 133 60.78 29.89 53.12
CA PRO A 133 61.57 28.69 52.88
C PRO A 133 60.74 27.41 52.99
N THR A 134 61.29 26.38 52.35
CA THR A 134 60.76 25.06 52.06
C THR A 134 60.34 24.25 53.30
N LEU A 135 59.29 23.42 53.16
CA LEU A 135 59.27 22.10 53.78
C LEU A 135 58.24 21.18 53.09
N SER A 136 58.63 19.91 52.95
CA SER A 136 57.80 18.72 52.74
C SER A 136 57.05 18.57 51.41
N ALA A 137 57.67 17.81 50.50
CA ALA A 137 56.98 17.05 49.46
C ALA A 137 56.13 15.92 50.09
N PRO A 138 54.91 15.65 49.59
CA PRO A 138 54.24 14.38 49.79
C PRO A 138 54.51 13.40 48.64
N LEU A 139 54.76 12.15 49.00
CA LEU A 139 54.92 10.96 48.15
C LEU A 139 53.78 10.75 47.14
N PRO A 140 54.03 10.08 46.00
CA PRO A 140 53.01 9.70 45.04
C PRO A 140 52.09 8.60 45.60
N ARG A 141 50.79 8.83 45.52
CA ARG A 141 49.71 7.90 45.88
C ARG A 141 49.69 6.72 44.88
N PRO A 142 49.58 5.46 45.33
CA PRO A 142 49.46 4.33 44.42
C PRO A 142 48.12 4.39 43.67
N THR A 143 48.20 4.19 42.35
CA THR A 143 47.08 4.14 41.42
C THR A 143 46.24 2.92 41.79
N SER A 144 45.01 3.13 42.27
CA SER A 144 44.03 2.04 42.34
C SER A 144 43.53 1.76 40.93
N GLY A 145 43.48 0.46 40.60
CA GLY A 145 43.29 -0.07 39.26
C GLY A 145 42.10 0.50 38.52
N ARG A 146 42.36 0.87 37.27
CA ARG A 146 41.39 1.01 36.20
C ARG A 146 40.81 -0.38 35.90
N GLY A 147 39.72 -0.73 36.57
CA GLY A 147 38.84 -1.81 36.10
C GLY A 147 38.20 -1.41 34.77
N PRO A 148 37.92 -2.36 33.85
CA PRO A 148 37.23 -2.04 32.62
C PRO A 148 35.79 -1.59 32.95
N ALA A 149 35.31 -0.59 32.21
CA ALA A 149 33.93 -0.12 32.28
C ALA A 149 32.94 -1.28 32.03
N PRO A 150 31.73 -1.25 32.62
CA PRO A 150 30.68 -2.20 32.24
C PRO A 150 30.33 -1.99 30.76
N ALA A 151 30.39 -3.07 29.99
CA ALA A 151 29.96 -3.07 28.60
C ALA A 151 28.44 -2.82 28.54
N ILE A 152 28.06 -1.78 27.80
CA ILE A 152 26.70 -1.61 27.29
C ILE A 152 26.45 -2.78 26.33
N PRO A 153 25.35 -3.55 26.44
CA PRO A 153 25.00 -4.53 25.43
C PRO A 153 24.56 -3.78 24.17
N SER A 154 25.37 -3.86 23.11
CA SER A 154 24.90 -3.57 21.75
C SER A 154 23.78 -4.55 21.38
N PRO A 155 22.66 -4.10 20.78
CA PRO A 155 21.67 -5.02 20.22
C PRO A 155 22.27 -5.65 18.96
N GLY A 156 22.72 -6.90 19.07
CA GLY A 156 22.98 -7.75 17.93
C GLY A 156 21.66 -8.21 17.29
N PRO A 157 21.61 -8.46 15.97
CA PRO A 157 20.36 -8.72 15.26
C PRO A 157 19.98 -10.20 15.40
N HIS A 158 18.92 -10.49 16.14
CA HIS A 158 18.19 -11.74 16.01
C HIS A 158 16.96 -11.51 15.12
N SER A 159 17.01 -12.17 13.96
CA SER A 159 15.97 -13.08 13.49
C SER A 159 14.52 -12.57 13.45
N GLY A 160 14.00 -12.38 12.23
CA GLY A 160 12.58 -12.65 11.96
C GLY A 160 11.81 -11.59 11.17
N ALA A 161 12.25 -11.22 9.97
CA ALA A 161 11.38 -10.57 8.98
C ALA A 161 11.06 -11.57 7.85
N PRO A 162 9.80 -11.71 7.40
CA PRO A 162 9.46 -12.61 6.30
C PRO A 162 10.04 -12.08 4.98
N PRO A 163 10.34 -12.94 3.99
CA PRO A 163 10.95 -12.50 2.74
C PRO A 163 9.98 -11.64 1.92
N VAL A 164 10.44 -10.46 1.52
CA VAL A 164 9.75 -9.54 0.61
C VAL A 164 9.94 -10.06 -0.83
N PRO A 165 8.91 -10.10 -1.69
CA PRO A 165 9.04 -10.55 -3.07
C PRO A 165 10.00 -9.66 -3.88
N PHE A 166 10.81 -10.30 -4.72
CA PHE A 166 11.82 -9.73 -5.62
C PHE A 166 11.42 -8.38 -6.24
N ARG A 167 12.18 -7.33 -5.89
CA ARG A 167 12.14 -6.03 -6.57
C ARG A 167 13.30 -5.98 -7.58
N PRO A 168 13.06 -5.79 -8.89
CA PRO A 168 14.12 -5.55 -9.87
C PRO A 168 14.90 -4.28 -9.47
N GLY A 169 16.23 -4.33 -9.63
CA GLY A 169 17.16 -3.30 -9.16
C GLY A 169 17.01 -1.91 -9.81
N PRO A 170 17.82 -0.93 -9.38
CA PRO A 170 17.71 0.46 -9.80
C PRO A 170 18.05 0.63 -11.28
N LEU A 171 17.19 1.36 -12.02
CA LEU A 171 17.43 1.76 -13.40
C LEU A 171 18.57 2.81 -13.49
N PRO A 172 19.32 2.87 -14.60
CA PRO A 172 20.42 3.82 -14.77
C PRO A 172 19.91 5.27 -14.86
N PRO A 173 20.76 6.28 -14.58
CA PRO A 173 20.37 7.68 -14.65
C PRO A 173 20.09 8.12 -16.08
N PHE A 174 18.96 8.80 -16.29
CA PHE A 174 18.65 9.45 -17.56
C PHE A 174 19.61 10.63 -17.81
N PRO A 175 20.09 10.84 -19.05
CA PRO A 175 20.88 12.02 -19.38
C PRO A 175 20.00 13.27 -19.35
N ASN A 176 20.50 14.28 -18.65
CA ASN A 176 19.92 15.61 -18.59
C ASN A 176 20.01 16.25 -19.99
N SER A 177 18.87 16.56 -20.60
CA SER A 177 18.79 17.35 -21.83
C SER A 177 17.85 18.52 -21.60
N SER A 178 18.42 19.57 -21.02
CA SER A 178 17.91 20.93 -21.19
C SER A 178 18.08 21.31 -22.66
N ASP A 179 16.99 21.29 -23.44
CA ASP A 179 16.68 22.35 -24.40
C ASP A 179 15.40 22.07 -25.22
N SER A 180 14.66 23.15 -25.43
CA SER A 180 13.79 23.40 -26.59
C SER A 180 12.43 22.68 -26.72
N PHE A 181 11.41 23.43 -26.30
CA PHE A 181 10.10 23.61 -26.95
C PHE A 181 9.84 22.89 -28.29
N GLY A 182 8.76 22.10 -28.31
CA GLY A 182 7.82 22.05 -29.45
C GLY A 182 7.94 20.88 -30.44
N ALA A 183 7.22 19.78 -30.20
CA ALA A 183 6.61 18.91 -31.23
C ALA A 183 5.62 17.90 -30.62
N PRO A 184 4.47 17.59 -31.25
CA PRO A 184 3.56 16.54 -30.80
C PRO A 184 4.13 15.13 -31.11
N PRO A 185 3.75 14.08 -30.36
CA PRO A 185 4.36 12.76 -30.51
C PRO A 185 3.95 12.07 -31.82
N GLN A 186 4.95 11.59 -32.56
CA GLN A 186 4.79 10.82 -33.79
C GLN A 186 4.31 9.39 -33.49
N VAL A 187 3.24 8.96 -34.15
CA VAL A 187 2.69 7.59 -34.04
C VAL A 187 3.53 6.61 -34.89
N PRO A 188 3.95 5.44 -34.37
CA PRO A 188 4.68 4.46 -35.16
C PRO A 188 3.85 3.81 -36.28
N SER A 189 4.46 3.64 -37.45
CA SER A 189 3.86 3.06 -38.66
C SER A 189 3.41 1.60 -38.47
N ARG A 190 2.15 1.32 -38.81
CA ARG A 190 1.53 -0.02 -38.78
C ARG A 190 1.97 -0.85 -39.99
N PRO A 191 2.37 -2.12 -39.85
CA PRO A 191 2.67 -2.96 -41.01
C PRO A 191 1.39 -3.35 -41.77
N THR A 192 1.45 -3.25 -43.09
CA THR A 192 0.36 -3.54 -44.04
C THR A 192 -0.01 -5.03 -44.01
N ARG A 193 -1.22 -5.36 -43.57
CA ARG A 193 -1.78 -6.73 -43.62
C ARG A 193 -2.41 -6.95 -45.00
N ALA A 194 -1.84 -7.84 -45.80
CA ALA A 194 -2.44 -8.29 -47.06
C ALA A 194 -3.74 -9.09 -46.79
N PRO A 195 -4.78 -8.97 -47.64
CA PRO A 195 -6.03 -9.72 -47.49
C PRO A 195 -5.86 -11.20 -47.85
N PRO A 196 -6.65 -12.11 -47.24
CA PRO A 196 -6.56 -13.54 -47.55
C PRO A 196 -7.22 -13.86 -48.91
N SER A 197 -6.60 -14.75 -49.68
CA SER A 197 -7.18 -15.32 -50.89
C SER A 197 -8.32 -16.27 -50.55
N VAL A 198 -9.44 -16.12 -51.24
CA VAL A 198 -10.63 -16.99 -51.17
C VAL A 198 -10.43 -18.16 -52.16
N PRO A 199 -10.91 -19.39 -51.85
CA PRO A 199 -10.80 -20.55 -52.75
C PRO A 199 -11.50 -20.38 -54.10
#